data_AF-A0A7R8CG82-F1
#
_entry.id   AF-A0A7R8CG82-F1
#
_cell.length_a   1.000
_cell.length_b   1.000
_cell.length_c   1.000
_cell.angle_alpha   90.00
_cell.angle_beta   90.00
_cell.angle_gamma   90.00
#
_symmetry.space_group_name_H-M   'P 1'
#
loop_
_entity.id
_entity.type
_entity.pdbx_description
1 polymer ?
#
loop_
_entity_poly.entity_id
_entity_poly.type
_entity_poly.pdbx_seq_one_letter_code
_entity_poly.pdbx_strand_id
1 'polypeptide(L)'
;MALLEEGFVGVHIGAGQHSVARTQVYLDICAKACRVGVEILRKGGSALEAACAATTVLEDAQETNAGLGSNLTESGSVEMDAGVMEGESCLFGAVGAIPGVKNPILVAKLLVQEQRDGLLPLGRVPPSFLVGEGARDWAVKKGIPSVLQETLISEKALQLYKKSSANCLPNKKHKLDDQVGDTVGVVVLDNTGQVASTVSSGGIALKQPGRVGQASCYGCGCWAQGLLGSSGKVSVAISTTGCGEHLVRTFLARECAHALGEEATAVTALTKAMTEKFRDSPFLKCVREKLGGAICMRFDAKTGLGDFLWTHTTASMGIAYQKTSDDVATTRMSRLPSSNGGVSHPNGTTIFVEGTPFSLPSRTESHS
;
A
#
# COMPACT_ATOMS: atom_id res chain seq x y z
N MET A 1 -0.84 -27.73 8.69
CA MET A 1 -1.83 -26.72 9.11
C MET A 1 -3.09 -26.98 8.31
N ALA A 2 -4.27 -26.93 8.91
CA ALA A 2 -5.50 -27.09 8.14
C ALA A 2 -5.63 -25.93 7.13
N LEU A 3 -5.96 -26.24 5.88
CA LEU A 3 -6.27 -25.21 4.88
C LEU A 3 -7.55 -24.49 5.29
N LEU A 4 -7.55 -23.16 5.18
CA LEU A 4 -8.74 -22.34 5.30
C LEU A 4 -9.64 -22.55 4.07
N GLU A 5 -10.93 -22.33 4.22
CA GLU A 5 -11.86 -22.36 3.09
C GLU A 5 -11.79 -21.10 2.23
N GLU A 6 -11.30 -20.01 2.81
CA GLU A 6 -11.43 -18.67 2.27
C GLU A 6 -10.13 -17.87 2.36
N GLY A 7 -10.05 -16.80 1.58
CA GLY A 7 -9.03 -15.77 1.66
C GLY A 7 -9.64 -14.37 1.75
N PHE A 8 -8.81 -13.37 2.02
CA PHE A 8 -9.21 -11.98 2.24
C PHE A 8 -8.29 -11.03 1.48
N VAL A 9 -8.86 -10.02 0.83
CA VAL A 9 -8.12 -8.94 0.15
C VAL A 9 -8.60 -7.60 0.67
N GLY A 10 -7.69 -6.75 1.11
CA GLY A 10 -7.95 -5.35 1.48
C GLY A 10 -7.06 -4.39 0.67
N VAL A 11 -7.62 -3.27 0.23
CA VAL A 11 -6.93 -2.29 -0.62
C VAL A 11 -7.14 -0.86 -0.14
N HIS A 12 -6.20 0.04 -0.48
CA HIS A 12 -6.40 1.49 -0.39
C HIS A 12 -6.03 2.20 -1.70
N ILE A 13 -6.69 3.34 -1.92
CA ILE A 13 -6.41 4.28 -3.02
C ILE A 13 -5.94 5.65 -2.48
N GLY A 14 -5.21 5.61 -1.38
CA GLY A 14 -4.53 6.78 -0.84
C GLY A 14 -5.20 7.36 0.41
N ALA A 15 -4.46 8.17 1.16
CA ALA A 15 -4.90 8.90 2.34
C ALA A 15 -4.51 10.38 2.23
N GLY A 16 -5.45 11.21 1.79
CA GLY A 16 -5.23 12.63 1.58
C GLY A 16 -6.54 13.39 1.62
N GLN A 17 -6.76 14.22 0.60
CA GLN A 17 -8.02 14.92 0.42
C GLN A 17 -8.68 14.47 -0.89
N HIS A 18 -9.61 13.52 -0.78
CA HIS A 18 -10.40 13.03 -1.91
C HIS A 18 -11.64 13.91 -2.13
N SER A 19 -11.79 14.38 -3.36
CA SER A 19 -12.99 15.08 -3.83
C SER A 19 -14.26 14.24 -3.61
N VAL A 20 -15.28 14.86 -3.04
CA VAL A 20 -16.60 14.23 -2.83
C VAL A 20 -17.21 13.82 -4.18
N ALA A 21 -17.12 14.69 -5.19
CA ALA A 21 -17.67 14.44 -6.53
C ALA A 21 -17.02 13.24 -7.25
N ARG A 22 -15.77 12.91 -6.91
CA ARG A 22 -15.02 11.78 -7.50
C ARG A 22 -15.00 10.54 -6.63
N THR A 23 -15.68 10.55 -5.48
CA THR A 23 -15.62 9.45 -4.50
C THR A 23 -15.96 8.10 -5.13
N GLN A 24 -17.03 8.02 -5.93
CA GLN A 24 -17.43 6.76 -6.54
C GLN A 24 -16.36 6.20 -7.50
N VAL A 25 -15.71 7.05 -8.30
CA VAL A 25 -14.63 6.64 -9.20
C VAL A 25 -13.50 5.95 -8.44
N TYR A 26 -13.09 6.53 -7.31
CA TYR A 26 -12.05 5.95 -6.47
C TYR A 26 -12.46 4.61 -5.85
N LEU A 27 -13.72 4.50 -5.39
CA LEU A 27 -14.24 3.27 -4.80
C LEU A 27 -14.45 2.15 -5.84
N ASP A 28 -14.83 2.48 -7.07
CA ASP A 28 -14.97 1.51 -8.16
C ASP A 28 -13.61 0.88 -8.54
N ILE A 29 -12.54 1.69 -8.52
CA ILE A 29 -11.17 1.23 -8.74
C ILE A 29 -10.75 0.28 -7.61
N CYS A 30 -10.98 0.65 -6.35
CA CYS A 30 -10.72 -0.23 -5.20
C CYS A 30 -11.50 -1.55 -5.30
N ALA A 31 -12.79 -1.49 -5.63
CA ALA A 31 -13.62 -2.68 -5.79
C ALA A 31 -13.09 -3.60 -6.91
N LYS A 32 -12.64 -3.02 -8.03
CA LYS A 32 -12.02 -3.78 -9.12
C LYS A 32 -10.73 -4.46 -8.67
N ALA A 33 -9.87 -3.77 -7.92
CA ALA A 33 -8.64 -4.35 -7.40
C ALA A 33 -8.92 -5.52 -6.43
N CYS A 34 -9.89 -5.37 -5.51
CA CYS A 34 -10.34 -6.46 -4.64
C CYS A 34 -10.82 -7.67 -5.43
N ARG A 35 -11.70 -7.47 -6.43
CA ARG A 35 -12.23 -8.57 -7.26
C ARG A 35 -11.12 -9.35 -7.94
N VAL A 36 -10.15 -8.66 -8.56
CA VAL A 36 -9.02 -9.32 -9.23
C VAL A 36 -8.16 -10.11 -8.24
N GLY A 37 -7.85 -9.55 -7.07
CA GLY A 37 -7.13 -10.27 -6.02
C GLY A 37 -7.89 -11.52 -5.54
N VAL A 38 -9.20 -11.39 -5.29
CA VAL A 38 -10.07 -12.51 -4.88
C VAL A 38 -10.17 -13.59 -5.96
N GLU A 39 -10.24 -13.22 -7.23
CA GLU A 39 -10.23 -14.19 -8.34
C GLU A 39 -8.96 -15.03 -8.39
N ILE A 40 -7.80 -14.45 -8.07
CA ILE A 40 -6.54 -15.19 -7.95
C ILE A 40 -6.62 -16.18 -6.79
N LEU A 41 -7.10 -15.75 -5.61
CA LEU A 41 -7.26 -16.63 -4.45
C LEU A 41 -8.26 -17.77 -4.71
N ARG A 42 -9.39 -17.49 -5.37
CA ARG A 42 -10.39 -18.50 -5.77
C ARG A 42 -9.80 -19.58 -6.70
N LYS A 43 -8.80 -19.22 -7.50
CA LYS A 43 -8.06 -20.14 -8.38
C LYS A 43 -6.92 -20.86 -7.67
N GLY A 44 -6.74 -20.67 -6.36
CA GLY A 44 -5.67 -21.27 -5.57
C GLY A 44 -4.31 -20.56 -5.71
N GLY A 45 -4.29 -19.32 -6.20
CA GLY A 45 -3.09 -18.50 -6.21
C GLY A 45 -2.66 -18.04 -4.82
N SER A 46 -1.37 -17.74 -4.68
CA SER A 46 -0.76 -17.29 -3.43
C SER A 46 -1.17 -15.86 -3.03
N ALA A 47 -1.00 -15.51 -1.74
CA ALA A 47 -1.19 -14.15 -1.26
C ALA A 47 -0.32 -13.13 -2.05
N LEU A 48 0.92 -13.50 -2.39
CA LEU A 48 1.83 -12.66 -3.18
C LEU A 48 1.27 -12.39 -4.59
N GLU A 49 0.78 -13.41 -5.27
CA GLU A 49 0.20 -13.26 -6.61
C GLU A 49 -1.06 -12.39 -6.60
N ALA A 50 -1.94 -12.63 -5.64
CA ALA A 50 -3.17 -11.85 -5.48
C ALA A 50 -2.88 -10.38 -5.15
N ALA A 51 -1.92 -10.10 -4.24
CA ALA A 51 -1.54 -8.74 -3.87
C ALA A 51 -0.95 -7.95 -5.05
N CYS A 52 -0.04 -8.58 -5.81
CA CYS A 52 0.54 -7.96 -7.00
C CYS A 52 -0.48 -7.77 -8.13
N ALA A 53 -1.41 -8.72 -8.33
CA ALA A 53 -2.47 -8.59 -9.32
C ALA A 53 -3.44 -7.45 -8.98
N ALA A 54 -3.85 -7.34 -7.72
CA ALA A 54 -4.67 -6.23 -7.24
C ALA A 54 -3.94 -4.88 -7.36
N THR A 55 -2.65 -4.80 -7.01
CA THR A 55 -1.86 -3.57 -7.17
C THR A 55 -1.68 -3.18 -8.64
N THR A 56 -1.55 -4.15 -9.55
CA THR A 56 -1.48 -3.89 -11.00
C THR A 56 -2.76 -3.19 -11.48
N VAL A 57 -3.94 -3.56 -10.97
CA VAL A 57 -5.21 -2.86 -11.28
C VAL A 57 -5.18 -1.41 -10.80
N LEU A 58 -4.59 -1.16 -9.63
CA LEU A 58 -4.46 0.18 -9.07
C LEU A 58 -3.47 1.02 -9.89
N GLU A 59 -2.31 0.48 -10.25
CA GLU A 59 -1.30 1.13 -11.11
C GLU A 59 -1.81 1.43 -12.53
N ASP A 60 -2.69 0.58 -13.07
CA ASP A 60 -3.28 0.77 -14.39
C ASP A 60 -4.39 1.84 -14.39
N ALA A 61 -4.86 2.29 -13.22
CA ALA A 61 -5.88 3.32 -13.11
C ALA A 61 -5.24 4.72 -13.11
N GLN A 62 -5.52 5.49 -14.17
CA GLN A 62 -5.02 6.86 -14.39
C GLN A 62 -5.37 7.85 -13.28
N GLU A 63 -6.38 7.53 -12.46
CA GLU A 63 -6.82 8.36 -11.34
C GLU A 63 -5.89 8.26 -10.12
N THR A 64 -5.06 7.21 -10.05
CA THR A 64 -4.16 6.95 -8.94
C THR A 64 -2.80 7.61 -9.16
N ASN A 65 -2.06 7.88 -8.07
CA ASN A 65 -0.67 8.32 -8.17
C ASN A 65 0.26 7.10 -8.09
N ALA A 66 0.11 6.17 -9.03
CA ALA A 66 0.95 5.00 -9.24
C ALA A 66 0.79 4.54 -10.71
N GLY A 67 1.80 3.91 -11.29
CA GLY A 67 1.73 3.45 -12.69
C GLY A 67 1.34 4.59 -13.67
N LEU A 68 0.28 4.35 -14.44
CA LEU A 68 -0.27 5.19 -15.52
C LEU A 68 -0.80 6.57 -15.07
N GLY A 69 -0.92 6.83 -13.76
CA GLY A 69 -1.37 8.13 -13.23
C GLY A 69 -0.33 8.86 -12.37
N SER A 70 0.92 8.38 -12.38
CA SER A 70 1.98 8.90 -11.51
C SER A 70 2.24 10.40 -11.68
N ASN A 71 2.50 11.06 -10.56
CA ASN A 71 2.96 12.44 -10.53
C ASN A 71 4.28 12.61 -11.28
N LEU A 72 4.43 13.75 -11.97
CA LEU A 72 5.64 14.08 -12.71
C LEU A 72 6.69 14.71 -11.80
N THR A 73 7.96 14.41 -12.06
CA THR A 73 9.13 15.08 -11.47
C THR A 73 9.19 16.55 -11.92
N GLU A 74 10.12 17.33 -11.36
CA GLU A 74 10.35 18.72 -11.82
C GLU A 74 10.75 18.79 -13.32
N SER A 75 11.40 17.75 -13.84
CA SER A 75 11.76 17.59 -15.25
C SER A 75 10.62 17.10 -16.15
N GLY A 76 9.42 16.87 -15.59
CA GLY A 76 8.25 16.41 -16.35
C GLY A 76 8.28 14.92 -16.71
N SER A 77 9.17 14.13 -16.10
CA SER A 77 9.30 12.68 -16.31
C SER A 77 8.55 11.88 -15.24
N VAL A 78 8.33 10.59 -15.49
CA VAL A 78 7.71 9.66 -14.52
C VAL A 78 8.80 8.80 -13.88
N GLU A 79 8.82 8.80 -12.54
CA GLU A 79 9.67 7.93 -11.72
C GLU A 79 8.81 7.33 -10.62
N MET A 80 8.87 6.02 -10.41
CA MET A 80 7.97 5.34 -9.47
C MET A 80 8.72 4.59 -8.39
N ASP A 81 8.05 4.41 -7.26
CA ASP A 81 8.51 3.62 -6.12
C ASP A 81 7.49 2.51 -5.85
N ALA A 82 7.92 1.26 -5.74
CA ALA A 82 7.05 0.15 -5.36
C ALA A 82 7.78 -0.84 -4.47
N GLY A 83 7.03 -1.50 -3.60
CA GLY A 83 7.53 -2.49 -2.65
C GLY A 83 6.53 -3.60 -2.41
N VAL A 84 7.05 -4.81 -2.22
CA VAL A 84 6.26 -5.99 -1.85
C VAL A 84 6.99 -6.78 -0.78
N MET A 85 6.24 -7.27 0.20
CA MET A 85 6.73 -8.20 1.20
C MET A 85 5.84 -9.44 1.23
N GLU A 86 6.47 -10.59 1.29
CA GLU A 86 5.79 -11.86 1.46
C GLU A 86 5.97 -12.36 2.89
N GLY A 87 4.86 -12.72 3.54
CA GLY A 87 4.83 -13.10 4.94
C GLY A 87 5.44 -14.47 5.23
N GLU A 88 5.33 -15.44 4.32
CA GLU A 88 5.86 -16.79 4.50
C GLU A 88 7.39 -16.80 4.57
N SER A 89 8.02 -16.25 3.54
CA SER A 89 9.48 -16.21 3.40
C SER A 89 10.11 -15.03 4.12
N CYS A 90 9.32 -14.04 4.52
CA CYS A 90 9.75 -12.72 4.99
C CYS A 90 10.62 -11.97 3.97
N LEU A 91 10.61 -12.37 2.69
CA LEU A 91 11.37 -11.72 1.63
C LEU A 91 10.69 -10.43 1.20
N PHE A 92 11.53 -9.46 0.83
CA PHE A 92 11.11 -8.14 0.38
C PHE A 92 11.73 -7.84 -0.98
N GLY A 93 10.95 -7.24 -1.86
CA GLY A 93 11.40 -6.76 -3.16
C GLY A 93 10.91 -5.33 -3.36
N ALA A 94 11.77 -4.47 -3.90
CA ALA A 94 11.41 -3.10 -4.18
C ALA A 94 12.14 -2.50 -5.37
N VAL A 95 11.51 -1.49 -5.95
CA VAL A 95 12.11 -0.61 -6.96
C VAL A 95 11.86 0.84 -6.59
N GLY A 96 12.85 1.71 -6.80
CA GLY A 96 12.77 3.12 -6.46
C GLY A 96 13.22 4.01 -7.60
N ALA A 97 12.55 5.14 -7.78
CA ALA A 97 12.75 6.05 -8.90
C ALA A 97 12.85 5.32 -10.26
N ILE A 98 12.09 4.24 -10.46
CA ILE A 98 12.17 3.43 -11.69
C ILE A 98 11.43 4.14 -12.83
N PRO A 99 12.10 4.40 -13.98
CA PRO A 99 11.45 4.97 -15.15
C PRO A 99 11.02 3.87 -16.13
N GLY A 100 10.09 4.21 -17.04
CA GLY A 100 9.88 3.46 -18.29
C GLY A 100 9.40 2.01 -18.12
N VAL A 101 8.71 1.69 -17.02
CA VAL A 101 8.05 0.39 -16.79
C VAL A 101 6.59 0.66 -16.47
N LYS A 102 5.66 -0.13 -17.03
CA LYS A 102 4.22 0.08 -16.82
C LYS A 102 3.78 -0.19 -15.37
N ASN A 103 4.22 -1.31 -14.80
CA ASN A 103 3.77 -1.80 -13.50
C ASN A 103 4.98 -2.08 -12.59
N PRO A 104 5.46 -1.10 -11.79
CA PRO A 104 6.64 -1.27 -10.96
C PRO A 104 6.47 -2.36 -9.90
N ILE A 105 5.25 -2.66 -9.44
CA ILE A 105 5.02 -3.77 -8.50
C ILE A 105 5.42 -5.13 -9.07
N LEU A 106 5.32 -5.33 -10.38
CA LEU A 106 5.72 -6.59 -11.01
C LEU A 106 7.25 -6.77 -11.02
N VAL A 107 8.01 -5.67 -11.10
CA VAL A 107 9.47 -5.71 -10.95
C VAL A 107 9.83 -6.06 -9.50
N ALA A 108 9.16 -5.44 -8.53
CA ALA A 108 9.33 -5.74 -7.11
C ALA A 108 8.99 -7.22 -6.79
N LYS A 109 7.93 -7.77 -7.40
CA LYS A 109 7.57 -9.19 -7.30
C LYS A 109 8.68 -10.10 -7.83
N LEU A 110 9.25 -9.80 -9.00
CA LEU A 110 10.35 -10.58 -9.56
C LEU A 110 11.57 -10.60 -8.65
N LEU A 111 11.88 -9.49 -7.96
CA LEU A 111 12.98 -9.45 -6.98
C LEU A 111 12.73 -10.41 -5.81
N VAL A 112 11.49 -10.53 -5.32
CA VAL A 112 11.14 -11.54 -4.30
C VAL A 112 11.30 -12.95 -4.86
N GLN A 113 10.88 -13.19 -6.10
CA GLN A 113 10.99 -14.51 -6.72
C GLN A 113 12.45 -14.93 -6.93
N GLU A 114 13.32 -14.04 -7.41
CA GLU A 114 14.76 -14.36 -7.56
C GLU A 114 15.44 -14.66 -6.23
N GLN A 115 15.03 -13.99 -5.15
CA GLN A 115 15.51 -14.29 -3.79
C GLN A 115 15.11 -15.70 -3.34
N ARG A 116 13.93 -16.19 -3.73
CA ARG A 116 13.45 -17.54 -3.40
C ARG A 116 14.21 -18.61 -4.16
N ASP A 117 14.63 -18.33 -5.39
CA ASP A 117 15.41 -19.25 -6.22
C ASP A 117 16.82 -19.50 -5.64
N GLY A 118 17.25 -18.70 -4.66
CA GLY A 118 18.46 -18.90 -3.88
C GLY A 118 19.61 -17.98 -4.30
N LEU A 119 20.84 -18.46 -4.15
CA LEU A 119 22.03 -17.65 -4.45
C LEU A 119 22.26 -17.54 -5.96
N LEU A 120 22.66 -16.36 -6.41
CA LEU A 120 23.17 -16.14 -7.76
C LEU A 120 24.54 -16.83 -7.94
N PRO A 121 25.01 -17.01 -9.19
CA PRO A 121 26.35 -17.54 -9.45
C PRO A 121 27.44 -16.81 -8.64
N LEU A 122 28.41 -17.60 -8.17
CA LEU A 122 29.46 -17.20 -7.23
C LEU A 122 28.97 -16.93 -5.79
N GLY A 123 27.80 -17.46 -5.41
CA GLY A 123 27.28 -17.36 -4.04
C GLY A 123 26.76 -15.97 -3.66
N ARG A 124 26.43 -15.14 -4.65
CA ARG A 124 25.96 -13.77 -4.40
C ARG A 124 24.49 -13.76 -3.99
N VAL A 125 24.15 -12.96 -2.99
CA VAL A 125 22.76 -12.73 -2.58
C VAL A 125 22.04 -11.93 -3.67
N PRO A 126 20.86 -12.37 -4.16
CA PRO A 126 20.07 -11.58 -5.10
C PRO A 126 19.68 -10.21 -4.52
N PRO A 127 19.53 -9.17 -5.37
CA PRO A 127 19.10 -7.85 -4.89
C PRO A 127 17.65 -7.90 -4.38
N SER A 128 17.40 -7.25 -3.24
CA SER A 128 16.04 -6.99 -2.74
C SER A 128 15.53 -5.59 -3.10
N PHE A 129 16.41 -4.70 -3.55
CA PHE A 129 16.08 -3.33 -3.91
C PHE A 129 16.96 -2.82 -5.07
N LEU A 130 16.34 -2.33 -6.14
CA LEU A 130 17.01 -1.71 -7.28
C LEU A 130 16.42 -0.32 -7.56
N VAL A 131 17.20 0.59 -8.15
CA VAL A 131 16.73 1.95 -8.45
C VAL A 131 17.10 2.43 -9.84
N GLY A 132 16.35 3.44 -10.32
CA GLY A 132 16.66 4.17 -11.56
C GLY A 132 16.71 3.30 -12.82
N GLU A 133 17.53 3.72 -13.79
CA GLU A 133 17.73 2.98 -15.05
C GLU A 133 18.25 1.56 -14.81
N GLY A 134 19.07 1.33 -13.77
CA GLY A 134 19.54 -0.01 -13.42
C GLY A 134 18.40 -0.98 -13.05
N ALA A 135 17.35 -0.49 -12.39
CA ALA A 135 16.15 -1.29 -12.13
C ALA A 135 15.36 -1.59 -13.41
N ARG A 136 15.23 -0.61 -14.31
CA ARG A 136 14.56 -0.77 -15.61
C ARG A 136 15.30 -1.77 -16.50
N ASP A 137 16.61 -1.61 -16.66
CA ASP A 137 17.45 -2.50 -17.47
C ASP A 137 17.40 -3.94 -16.94
N TRP A 138 17.43 -4.09 -15.62
CA TRP A 138 17.23 -5.39 -14.98
C TRP A 138 15.85 -5.95 -15.29
N ALA A 139 14.78 -5.17 -15.18
CA ALA A 139 13.41 -5.61 -15.50
C ALA A 139 13.27 -6.07 -16.96
N VAL A 140 13.84 -5.32 -17.90
CA VAL A 140 13.87 -5.69 -19.33
C VAL A 140 14.59 -7.01 -19.55
N LYS A 141 15.75 -7.21 -18.91
CA LYS A 141 16.49 -8.46 -18.98
C LYS A 141 15.70 -9.65 -18.41
N LYS A 142 14.77 -9.40 -17.48
CA LYS A 142 13.87 -10.42 -16.90
C LYS A 142 12.54 -10.56 -17.64
N GLY A 143 12.38 -9.90 -18.78
CA GLY A 143 11.21 -10.04 -19.65
C GLY A 143 10.06 -9.08 -19.35
N ILE A 144 10.23 -8.11 -18.45
CA ILE A 144 9.27 -7.00 -18.28
C ILE A 144 9.56 -5.94 -19.34
N PRO A 145 8.63 -5.65 -20.28
CA PRO A 145 8.90 -4.71 -21.35
C PRO A 145 9.05 -3.28 -20.83
N SER A 146 10.00 -2.54 -21.39
CA SER A 146 10.05 -1.09 -21.19
C SER A 146 8.99 -0.40 -22.02
N VAL A 147 8.43 0.69 -21.50
CA VAL A 147 7.46 1.54 -22.17
C VAL A 147 7.99 2.96 -22.32
N LEU A 148 7.44 3.69 -23.28
CA LEU A 148 7.71 5.12 -23.46
C LEU A 148 7.13 5.90 -22.27
N GLN A 149 7.88 6.83 -21.69
CA GLN A 149 7.44 7.54 -20.49
C GLN A 149 6.15 8.33 -20.73
N GLU A 150 5.97 8.87 -21.93
CA GLU A 150 4.80 9.64 -22.33
C GLU A 150 3.52 8.81 -22.25
N THR A 151 3.62 7.48 -22.39
CA THR A 151 2.48 6.56 -22.27
C THR A 151 2.04 6.36 -20.82
N LEU A 152 2.86 6.75 -19.84
CA LEU A 152 2.56 6.70 -18.41
C LEU A 152 2.00 8.03 -17.88
N ILE A 153 1.93 9.07 -18.71
CA ILE A 153 1.46 10.39 -18.31
C ILE A 153 -0.03 10.48 -18.58
N SER A 154 -0.85 10.42 -17.53
CA SER A 154 -2.27 10.71 -17.65
C SER A 154 -2.53 12.21 -17.84
N GLU A 155 -3.67 12.53 -18.46
CA GLU A 155 -4.13 13.92 -18.59
C GLU A 155 -4.23 14.61 -17.21
N LYS A 156 -4.69 13.88 -16.19
CA LYS A 156 -4.75 14.37 -14.80
C LYS A 156 -3.36 14.76 -14.29
N ALA A 157 -2.37 13.88 -14.43
CA ALA A 157 -1.00 14.13 -13.97
C ALA A 157 -0.35 15.31 -14.71
N LEU A 158 -0.55 15.39 -16.03
CA LEU A 158 -0.04 16.49 -16.84
C LEU A 158 -0.66 17.84 -16.45
N GLN A 159 -1.97 17.88 -16.21
CA GLN A 159 -2.65 19.09 -15.74
C GLN A 159 -2.15 19.54 -14.36
N LEU A 160 -1.94 18.59 -13.44
CA LEU A 160 -1.37 18.88 -12.12
C LEU A 160 0.05 19.44 -12.26
N TYR A 161 0.90 18.83 -13.09
CA TYR A 161 2.26 19.31 -13.36
C TYR A 161 2.26 20.73 -13.91
N LYS A 162 1.45 21.03 -14.93
CA LYS A 162 1.35 22.39 -15.52
C LYS A 162 0.90 23.43 -14.49
N LYS A 163 -0.11 23.11 -13.67
CA LYS A 163 -0.61 23.99 -12.62
C LYS A 163 0.44 24.24 -11.53
N SER A 164 1.13 23.20 -11.07
CA SER A 164 2.14 23.31 -10.03
C SER A 164 3.39 24.06 -10.53
N SER A 165 3.85 23.78 -11.75
CA SER A 165 5.03 24.42 -12.35
C SER A 165 4.82 25.91 -12.62
N ALA A 166 3.62 26.30 -13.07
CA ALA A 166 3.26 27.71 -13.24
C ALA A 166 3.20 28.48 -11.91
N ASN A 167 2.99 27.77 -10.79
CA ASN A 167 2.86 28.33 -9.44
C ASN A 167 4.17 28.34 -8.65
N CYS A 168 5.31 27.92 -9.23
CA CYS A 168 6.64 28.17 -8.68
C CYS A 168 7.04 29.68 -8.70
N LEU A 169 6.14 30.56 -9.17
CA LEU A 169 6.20 32.00 -9.00
C LEU A 169 5.65 32.40 -7.61
N PRO A 170 6.38 33.22 -6.83
CA PRO A 170 6.01 33.53 -5.45
C PRO A 170 4.78 34.45 -5.41
N ASN A 171 3.58 33.92 -5.13
CA ASN A 171 2.45 34.62 -4.45
C ASN A 171 1.03 34.01 -4.63
N LYS A 172 0.84 32.74 -5.04
CA LYS A 172 -0.52 32.17 -5.09
C LYS A 172 -0.65 30.87 -4.30
N LYS A 173 -1.28 30.96 -3.11
CA LYS A 173 -1.84 29.79 -2.41
C LYS A 173 -3.18 29.43 -3.05
N HIS A 174 -3.20 28.40 -3.89
CA HIS A 174 -4.47 27.79 -4.29
C HIS A 174 -4.74 26.56 -3.41
N LYS A 175 -5.98 26.47 -2.89
CA LYS A 175 -6.54 25.20 -2.41
C LYS A 175 -6.77 24.33 -3.66
N LEU A 176 -5.95 23.30 -3.85
CA LEU A 176 -6.30 22.21 -4.76
C LEU A 176 -7.46 21.44 -4.10
N ASP A 177 -8.58 21.29 -4.82
CA ASP A 177 -9.77 20.57 -4.32
C ASP A 177 -9.54 19.06 -4.11
N ASP A 178 -8.51 18.52 -4.78
CA ASP A 178 -8.12 17.11 -4.73
C ASP A 178 -6.61 17.06 -4.47
N GLN A 179 -6.20 17.18 -3.19
CA GLN A 179 -4.82 16.96 -2.74
C GLN A 179 -4.65 15.49 -2.37
N VAL A 180 -4.96 14.64 -3.34
CA VAL A 180 -4.58 13.24 -3.29
C VAL A 180 -3.07 13.25 -3.56
N GLY A 181 -2.27 13.35 -2.50
CA GLY A 181 -1.27 12.30 -2.37
C GLY A 181 -2.11 11.03 -2.40
N ASP A 182 -1.85 10.07 -3.26
CA ASP A 182 -1.02 9.02 -2.72
C ASP A 182 -1.03 7.80 -3.63
N THR A 183 0.12 7.14 -3.58
CA THR A 183 0.28 5.75 -3.15
C THR A 183 -0.99 4.88 -3.06
N VAL A 184 -0.92 3.76 -3.75
CA VAL A 184 -1.89 2.66 -3.68
C VAL A 184 -1.27 1.49 -2.93
N GLY A 185 -2.09 0.62 -2.38
CA GLY A 185 -1.56 -0.53 -1.67
C GLY A 185 -2.60 -1.56 -1.28
N VAL A 186 -2.10 -2.76 -0.98
CA VAL A 186 -2.89 -3.98 -0.82
C VAL A 186 -2.32 -4.83 0.31
N VAL A 187 -3.21 -5.48 1.05
CA VAL A 187 -2.90 -6.55 2.00
C VAL A 187 -3.76 -7.76 1.65
N VAL A 188 -3.16 -8.95 1.67
CA VAL A 188 -3.84 -10.20 1.30
C VAL A 188 -3.54 -11.29 2.32
N LEU A 189 -4.56 -12.09 2.63
CA LEU A 189 -4.47 -13.37 3.32
C LEU A 189 -5.00 -14.46 2.39
N ASP A 190 -4.19 -15.48 2.11
CA ASP A 190 -4.62 -16.63 1.33
C ASP A 190 -5.19 -17.76 2.21
N ASN A 191 -5.67 -18.81 1.55
CA ASN A 191 -6.30 -19.95 2.20
C ASN A 191 -5.32 -20.85 2.97
N THR A 192 -4.02 -20.56 2.95
CA THR A 192 -3.01 -21.27 3.75
C THR A 192 -2.69 -20.54 5.05
N GLY A 193 -3.31 -19.37 5.27
CA GLY A 193 -3.00 -18.50 6.41
C GLY A 193 -1.80 -17.58 6.16
N GLN A 194 -1.25 -17.59 4.96
CA GLN A 194 -0.11 -16.77 4.57
C GLN A 194 -0.57 -15.42 4.06
N VAL A 195 0.28 -14.42 4.29
CA VAL A 195 -0.04 -13.01 4.00
C VAL A 195 0.97 -12.39 3.06
N ALA A 196 0.54 -11.38 2.32
CA ALA A 196 1.41 -10.52 1.54
C ALA A 196 0.94 -9.07 1.63
N SER A 197 1.86 -8.13 1.42
CA SER A 197 1.52 -6.73 1.32
C SER A 197 2.34 -6.04 0.24
N THR A 198 1.68 -5.14 -0.48
CA THR A 198 2.24 -4.40 -1.61
C THR A 198 1.89 -2.93 -1.48
N VAL A 199 2.77 -2.07 -1.97
CA VAL A 199 2.58 -0.62 -2.03
C VAL A 199 3.23 -0.08 -3.32
N SER A 200 2.62 0.90 -3.97
CA SER A 200 3.14 1.52 -5.20
C SER A 200 2.79 3.01 -5.25
N SER A 201 3.70 3.85 -5.71
CA SER A 201 3.58 5.31 -5.70
C SER A 201 4.36 6.00 -6.82
N GLY A 202 3.82 7.07 -7.39
CA GLY A 202 4.56 8.03 -8.22
C GLY A 202 5.35 9.07 -7.41
N GLY A 203 5.13 9.13 -6.09
CA GLY A 203 5.75 10.13 -5.22
C GLY A 203 5.06 11.51 -5.28
N ILE A 204 5.72 12.55 -4.75
CA ILE A 204 5.13 13.90 -4.72
C ILE A 204 5.27 14.57 -6.10
N ALA A 205 4.31 15.41 -6.46
CA ALA A 205 4.42 16.24 -7.66
C ALA A 205 5.64 17.18 -7.58
N LEU A 206 6.31 17.37 -8.72
CA LEU A 206 7.52 18.17 -8.84
C LEU A 206 8.67 17.69 -7.94
N LYS A 207 8.72 16.39 -7.64
CA LYS A 207 9.88 15.83 -6.94
C LYS A 207 11.15 16.05 -7.75
N GLN A 208 12.26 16.24 -7.04
CA GLN A 208 13.60 16.08 -7.60
C GLN A 208 13.70 14.69 -8.26
N PRO A 209 14.18 14.58 -9.51
CA PRO A 209 14.50 13.29 -10.11
C PRO A 209 15.44 12.49 -9.22
N GLY A 210 15.18 11.20 -9.09
CA GLY A 210 15.86 10.30 -8.16
C GLY A 210 15.36 10.36 -6.71
N ARG A 211 14.34 11.19 -6.38
CA ARG A 211 13.72 11.14 -5.03
C ARG A 211 12.92 9.86 -4.88
N VAL A 212 13.31 9.08 -3.87
CA VAL A 212 12.66 7.84 -3.45
C VAL A 212 11.83 8.08 -2.19
N GLY A 213 10.57 7.65 -2.21
CA GLY A 213 9.62 7.72 -1.11
C GLY A 213 9.54 6.46 -0.25
N GLN A 214 8.49 6.37 0.55
CA GLN A 214 8.29 5.25 1.48
C GLN A 214 7.97 3.92 0.79
N ALA A 215 7.37 3.96 -0.41
CA ALA A 215 6.81 2.77 -1.05
C ALA A 215 7.87 1.70 -1.35
N SER A 216 9.12 2.10 -1.61
CA SER A 216 10.23 1.17 -1.82
C SER A 216 11.13 0.99 -0.59
N CYS A 217 10.89 1.73 0.49
CA CYS A 217 11.69 1.66 1.72
C CYS A 217 11.20 0.50 2.60
N TYR A 218 12.08 -0.47 2.85
CA TYR A 218 11.80 -1.63 3.71
C TYR A 218 11.28 -1.21 5.09
N GLY A 219 10.15 -1.81 5.51
CA GLY A 219 9.50 -1.51 6.79
C GLY A 219 8.77 -0.17 6.87
N CYS A 220 8.76 0.63 5.79
CA CYS A 220 8.10 1.93 5.75
C CYS A 220 6.81 1.86 4.93
N GLY A 221 6.92 1.38 3.68
CA GLY A 221 5.81 1.32 2.73
C GLY A 221 4.86 0.15 2.98
N CYS A 222 5.41 -1.05 3.12
CA CYS A 222 4.64 -2.25 3.41
C CYS A 222 5.36 -3.17 4.40
N TRP A 223 4.60 -4.07 5.02
CA TRP A 223 5.10 -5.14 5.88
C TRP A 223 4.19 -6.37 5.75
N ALA A 224 4.77 -7.56 5.72
CA ALA A 224 4.01 -8.80 5.79
C ALA A 224 4.81 -9.82 6.61
N GLN A 225 4.15 -10.46 7.55
CA GLN A 225 4.74 -11.49 8.39
C GLN A 225 3.69 -12.55 8.65
N GLY A 226 3.94 -13.75 8.13
CA GLY A 226 3.07 -14.91 8.32
C GLY A 226 3.38 -15.65 9.62
N LEU A 227 2.88 -16.87 9.72
CA LEU A 227 2.99 -17.72 10.91
C LEU A 227 4.43 -18.27 11.03
N LEU A 228 5.28 -17.57 11.77
CA LEU A 228 6.65 -18.01 12.04
C LEU A 228 6.68 -19.07 13.16
N GLY A 229 6.55 -20.33 12.75
CA GLY A 229 6.73 -21.51 13.62
C GLY A 229 5.67 -21.71 14.70
N SER A 230 5.90 -22.67 15.59
CA SER A 230 4.98 -23.13 16.65
C SER A 230 4.71 -22.11 17.77
N SER A 231 5.22 -20.89 17.67
CA SER A 231 5.15 -19.85 18.72
C SER A 231 3.88 -19.00 18.73
N GLY A 232 2.82 -19.41 18.03
CA GLY A 232 1.48 -18.84 18.22
C GLY A 232 1.32 -17.35 17.89
N LYS A 233 2.16 -16.83 16.99
CA LYS A 233 2.03 -15.45 16.49
C LYS A 233 0.93 -15.37 15.44
N VAL A 234 0.22 -14.24 15.42
CA VAL A 234 -0.75 -13.87 14.39
C VAL A 234 -0.04 -13.52 13.08
N SER A 235 -0.69 -13.76 11.94
CA SER A 235 -0.25 -13.21 10.64
C SER A 235 -0.61 -11.73 10.59
N VAL A 236 0.31 -10.88 10.12
CA VAL A 236 0.09 -9.43 10.00
C VAL A 236 0.54 -8.92 8.63
N ALA A 237 -0.24 -8.01 8.05
CA ALA A 237 0.10 -7.33 6.79
C ALA A 237 -0.33 -5.86 6.84
N ILE A 238 0.56 -4.95 6.41
CA ILE A 238 0.38 -3.50 6.52
C ILE A 238 0.81 -2.84 5.21
N SER A 239 -0.01 -1.92 4.68
CA SER A 239 0.36 -1.03 3.58
C SER A 239 0.08 0.42 3.95
N THR A 240 1.06 1.30 3.76
CA THR A 240 1.01 2.71 4.20
C THR A 240 0.81 3.69 3.04
N THR A 241 0.33 4.88 3.41
CA THR A 241 -0.01 5.95 2.49
C THR A 241 0.10 7.31 3.18
N GLY A 242 0.34 8.38 2.42
CA GLY A 242 0.51 9.74 2.91
C GLY A 242 1.90 10.31 2.61
N CYS A 243 2.37 11.22 3.45
CA CYS A 243 3.65 11.91 3.24
C CYS A 243 4.83 10.94 3.41
N GLY A 244 5.55 10.66 2.31
CA GLY A 244 6.65 9.70 2.29
C GLY A 244 7.72 9.93 3.38
N GLU A 245 8.17 11.17 3.56
CA GLU A 245 9.16 11.50 4.60
C GLU A 245 8.65 11.26 6.01
N HIS A 246 7.35 11.45 6.28
CA HIS A 246 6.80 11.15 7.59
C HIS A 246 6.83 9.65 7.85
N LEU A 247 6.41 8.86 6.87
CA LEU A 247 6.31 7.40 6.94
C LEU A 247 7.68 6.72 7.03
N VAL A 248 8.67 7.22 6.28
CA VAL A 248 10.06 6.75 6.34
C VAL A 248 10.68 7.04 7.70
N ARG A 249 10.54 8.27 8.20
CA ARG A 249 11.14 8.68 9.48
C ARG A 249 10.59 7.93 10.70
N THR A 250 9.43 7.29 10.56
CA THR A 250 8.77 6.57 11.66
C THR A 250 8.68 5.06 11.45
N PHE A 251 9.19 4.51 10.34
CA PHE A 251 9.04 3.09 10.00
C PHE A 251 7.59 2.59 10.14
N LEU A 252 6.63 3.37 9.64
CA LEU A 252 5.22 3.23 10.08
C LEU A 252 4.66 1.83 9.85
N ALA A 253 4.92 1.21 8.69
CA ALA A 253 4.39 -0.14 8.40
C ALA A 253 4.86 -1.16 9.45
N ARG A 254 6.16 -1.16 9.78
CA ARG A 254 6.74 -2.07 10.76
C ARG A 254 6.22 -1.80 12.18
N GLU A 255 6.10 -0.55 12.59
CA GLU A 255 5.59 -0.21 13.93
C GLU A 255 4.11 -0.60 14.11
N CYS A 256 3.28 -0.42 13.06
CA CYS A 256 1.90 -0.92 13.06
C CYS A 256 1.83 -2.45 13.14
N ALA A 257 2.67 -3.16 12.40
CA ALA A 257 2.74 -4.63 12.45
C ALA A 257 3.16 -5.12 13.84
N HIS A 258 4.15 -4.48 14.45
CA HIS A 258 4.63 -4.82 15.78
C HIS A 258 3.52 -4.65 16.83
N ALA A 259 2.82 -3.52 16.81
CA ALA A 259 1.73 -3.27 17.73
C ALA A 259 0.60 -4.31 17.61
N LEU A 260 0.23 -4.67 16.37
CA LEU A 260 -0.80 -5.69 16.12
C LEU A 260 -0.38 -7.11 16.52
N GLY A 261 0.93 -7.38 16.57
CA GLY A 261 1.47 -8.66 17.03
C GLY A 261 1.46 -8.83 18.55
N GLU A 262 1.53 -7.73 19.32
CA GLU A 262 1.69 -7.77 20.79
C GLU A 262 0.40 -7.48 21.56
N GLU A 263 -0.45 -6.60 21.05
CA GLU A 263 -1.62 -6.11 21.78
C GLU A 263 -2.84 -7.03 21.57
N ALA A 264 -3.69 -7.17 22.59
CA ALA A 264 -4.87 -8.03 22.52
C ALA A 264 -5.92 -7.50 21.52
N THR A 265 -6.21 -6.20 21.59
CA THR A 265 -7.24 -5.53 20.78
C THR A 265 -6.62 -4.74 19.64
N ALA A 266 -6.94 -5.12 18.39
CA ALA A 266 -6.31 -4.53 17.19
C ALA A 266 -6.52 -3.01 17.05
N VAL A 267 -7.71 -2.50 17.39
CA VAL A 267 -8.01 -1.05 17.36
C VAL A 267 -7.15 -0.29 18.38
N THR A 268 -7.02 -0.81 19.61
CA THR A 268 -6.17 -0.22 20.65
C THR A 268 -4.71 -0.22 20.21
N ALA A 269 -4.25 -1.32 19.62
CA ALA A 269 -2.90 -1.47 19.11
C ALA A 269 -2.53 -0.37 18.10
N LEU A 270 -3.38 -0.18 17.08
CA LEU A 270 -3.15 0.84 16.06
C LEU A 270 -3.31 2.26 16.61
N THR A 271 -4.26 2.50 17.51
CA THR A 271 -4.44 3.81 18.14
C THR A 271 -3.17 4.21 18.91
N LYS A 272 -2.59 3.27 19.67
CA LYS A 272 -1.35 3.46 20.40
C LYS A 272 -0.17 3.67 19.46
N ALA A 273 -0.01 2.82 18.44
CA ALA A 273 1.06 2.97 17.43
C ALA A 273 1.00 4.33 16.72
N MET A 274 -0.17 4.73 16.23
CA MET A 274 -0.35 6.03 15.56
C MET A 274 -0.15 7.21 16.51
N THR A 275 -0.48 7.05 17.79
CA THR A 275 -0.24 8.07 18.81
C THR A 275 1.24 8.22 19.10
N GLU A 276 1.89 7.17 19.57
CA GLU A 276 3.26 7.21 20.11
C GLU A 276 4.32 7.24 19.01
N LYS A 277 4.12 6.47 17.93
CA LYS A 277 5.13 6.24 16.89
C LYS A 277 5.00 7.17 15.71
N PHE A 278 3.84 7.81 15.52
CA PHE A 278 3.59 8.74 14.42
C PHE A 278 3.28 10.16 14.92
N ARG A 279 2.14 10.38 15.58
CA ARG A 279 1.70 11.74 15.98
C ARG A 279 2.65 12.41 16.97
N ASP A 280 3.06 11.68 18.00
CA ASP A 280 3.90 12.19 19.09
C ASP A 280 5.37 11.79 18.89
N SER A 281 5.71 11.27 17.71
CA SER A 281 7.03 10.79 17.37
C SER A 281 8.09 11.89 17.51
N PRO A 282 9.21 11.64 18.21
CA PRO A 282 10.31 12.60 18.28
C PRO A 282 10.93 12.86 16.90
N PHE A 283 10.81 11.88 15.98
CA PHE A 283 11.25 12.03 14.60
C PHE A 283 10.40 13.02 13.82
N LEU A 284 9.18 13.35 14.25
CA LEU A 284 8.30 14.32 13.56
C LEU A 284 8.03 15.58 14.40
N LYS A 285 8.87 15.87 15.41
CA LYS A 285 8.66 16.99 16.34
C LYS A 285 8.51 18.37 15.68
N CYS A 286 9.16 18.59 14.52
CA CYS A 286 9.10 19.85 13.78
C CYS A 286 8.03 19.86 12.68
N VAL A 287 7.26 18.78 12.53
CA VAL A 287 6.20 18.65 11.54
C VAL A 287 4.88 19.08 12.18
N ARG A 288 4.27 20.14 11.64
CA ARG A 288 2.99 20.67 12.13
C ARG A 288 1.83 19.73 11.80
N GLU A 289 1.70 19.34 10.54
CA GLU A 289 0.66 18.44 10.05
C GLU A 289 1.29 17.10 9.67
N LYS A 290 1.08 16.08 10.50
CA LYS A 290 1.66 14.75 10.27
C LYS A 290 0.71 13.92 9.45
N LEU A 291 0.84 13.98 8.13
CA LEU A 291 -0.05 13.31 7.18
C LEU A 291 0.42 11.86 6.91
N GLY A 292 -0.39 10.89 7.30
CA GLY A 292 -0.13 9.47 7.07
C GLY A 292 -1.36 8.61 7.34
N GLY A 293 -1.33 7.39 6.83
CA GLY A 293 -2.34 6.36 7.05
C GLY A 293 -1.84 4.98 6.62
N ALA A 294 -2.63 3.96 6.94
CA ALA A 294 -2.36 2.58 6.61
C ALA A 294 -3.64 1.76 6.56
N ILE A 295 -3.66 0.72 5.72
CA ILE A 295 -4.52 -0.44 5.93
C ILE A 295 -3.70 -1.52 6.63
N CYS A 296 -4.36 -2.24 7.52
CA CYS A 296 -3.74 -3.24 8.37
C CYS A 296 -4.62 -4.48 8.40
N MET A 297 -4.00 -5.65 8.39
CA MET A 297 -4.68 -6.92 8.58
C MET A 297 -3.95 -7.72 9.65
N ARG A 298 -4.72 -8.34 10.54
CA ARG A 298 -4.25 -9.29 11.54
C ARG A 298 -5.10 -10.54 11.44
N PHE A 299 -4.49 -11.73 11.52
CA PHE A 299 -5.22 -12.99 11.49
C PHE A 299 -4.63 -14.00 12.47
N ASP A 300 -5.49 -14.62 13.27
CA ASP A 300 -5.14 -15.68 14.20
C ASP A 300 -5.62 -17.03 13.67
N ALA A 301 -4.67 -17.83 13.16
CA ALA A 301 -4.96 -19.15 12.64
C ALA A 301 -5.48 -20.15 13.69
N LYS A 302 -5.30 -19.90 14.99
CA LYS A 302 -5.84 -20.78 16.04
C LYS A 302 -7.34 -20.60 16.22
N THR A 303 -7.82 -19.36 16.09
CA THR A 303 -9.24 -19.01 16.28
C THR A 303 -9.98 -18.90 14.96
N GLY A 304 -9.28 -18.76 13.83
CA GLY A 304 -9.86 -18.47 12.52
C GLY A 304 -10.38 -17.03 12.40
N LEU A 305 -10.07 -16.17 13.36
CA LEU A 305 -10.54 -14.78 13.42
C LEU A 305 -9.46 -13.83 12.91
N GLY A 306 -9.89 -12.79 12.22
CA GLY A 306 -9.02 -11.70 11.81
C GLY A 306 -9.70 -10.34 11.89
N ASP A 307 -8.89 -9.31 11.79
CA ASP A 307 -9.32 -7.93 11.76
C ASP A 307 -8.72 -7.27 10.52
N PHE A 308 -9.55 -6.58 9.73
CA PHE A 308 -9.11 -5.63 8.72
C PHE A 308 -9.38 -4.22 9.20
N LEU A 309 -8.33 -3.42 9.34
CA LEU A 309 -8.38 -2.08 9.91
C LEU A 309 -7.81 -1.07 8.94
N TRP A 310 -8.21 0.18 9.12
CA TRP A 310 -7.59 1.32 8.49
C TRP A 310 -7.41 2.44 9.51
N THR A 311 -6.32 3.18 9.33
CA THR A 311 -6.01 4.34 10.15
C THR A 311 -5.45 5.45 9.29
N HIS A 312 -5.78 6.70 9.63
CA HIS A 312 -5.18 7.86 8.99
C HIS A 312 -5.29 9.11 9.86
N THR A 313 -4.46 10.09 9.56
CA THR A 313 -4.50 11.45 10.10
C THR A 313 -4.90 12.48 9.05
N THR A 314 -5.10 12.05 7.81
CA THR A 314 -5.47 12.90 6.68
C THR A 314 -6.99 13.05 6.58
N ALA A 315 -7.48 14.00 5.77
CA ALA A 315 -8.91 14.30 5.68
C ALA A 315 -9.75 13.08 5.28
N SER A 316 -9.20 12.19 4.46
CA SER A 316 -9.92 11.03 3.92
C SER A 316 -8.98 9.93 3.42
N MET A 317 -9.47 8.70 3.43
CA MET A 317 -8.79 7.53 2.89
C MET A 317 -9.78 6.60 2.20
N GLY A 318 -9.57 6.31 0.92
CA GLY A 318 -10.42 5.39 0.15
C GLY A 318 -9.95 3.95 0.31
N ILE A 319 -10.86 3.04 0.66
CA ILE A 319 -10.57 1.63 0.90
C ILE A 319 -11.61 0.71 0.28
N ALA A 320 -11.23 -0.53 0.03
CA ALA A 320 -12.16 -1.63 -0.15
C ALA A 320 -11.60 -2.93 0.43
N TYR A 321 -12.48 -3.89 0.67
CA TYR A 321 -12.11 -5.22 1.08
C TYR A 321 -13.12 -6.27 0.63
N GLN A 322 -12.67 -7.52 0.50
CA GLN A 322 -13.50 -8.62 0.01
C GLN A 322 -12.93 -9.97 0.47
N LYS A 323 -13.81 -10.85 0.98
CA LYS A 323 -13.51 -12.29 1.16
C LYS A 323 -13.76 -13.07 -0.12
N THR A 324 -13.14 -14.23 -0.26
CA THR A 324 -13.41 -15.12 -1.39
C THR A 324 -14.86 -15.61 -1.48
N SER A 325 -15.60 -15.63 -0.36
CA SER A 325 -17.04 -15.94 -0.33
C SER A 325 -17.96 -14.77 -0.66
N ASP A 326 -17.45 -13.54 -0.67
CA ASP A 326 -18.28 -12.37 -0.94
C ASP A 326 -18.48 -12.20 -2.46
N ASP A 327 -19.72 -11.95 -2.88
CA ASP A 327 -20.04 -11.68 -4.29
C ASP A 327 -19.45 -10.35 -4.76
N VAL A 328 -19.48 -9.33 -3.88
CA VAL A 328 -19.04 -7.96 -4.17
C VAL A 328 -18.12 -7.44 -3.08
N ALA A 329 -17.17 -6.59 -3.47
CA ALA A 329 -16.30 -5.90 -2.52
C ALA A 329 -17.08 -4.85 -1.72
N THR A 330 -16.77 -4.74 -0.43
CA THR A 330 -17.23 -3.63 0.38
C THR A 330 -16.28 -2.46 0.20
N THR A 331 -16.82 -1.29 -0.16
CA THR A 331 -16.04 -0.06 -0.39
C THR A 331 -16.38 1.01 0.62
N ARG A 332 -15.40 1.82 1.03
CA ARG A 332 -15.63 2.94 1.95
C ARG A 332 -14.68 4.10 1.68
N MET A 333 -15.22 5.31 1.74
CA MET A 333 -14.42 6.53 1.83
C MET A 333 -14.37 6.95 3.31
N SER A 334 -13.31 6.58 4.01
CA SER A 334 -13.08 7.00 5.39
C SER A 334 -12.82 8.51 5.42
N ARG A 335 -13.39 9.24 6.38
CA ARG A 335 -13.19 10.69 6.55
C ARG A 335 -13.06 11.00 8.04
N LEU A 336 -12.23 12.01 8.37
CA LEU A 336 -12.17 12.50 9.74
C LEU A 336 -13.56 13.03 10.17
N PRO A 337 -13.97 12.84 11.43
CA PRO A 337 -15.23 13.40 11.91
C PRO A 337 -15.28 14.92 11.72
N SER A 338 -16.46 15.45 11.41
CA SER A 338 -16.74 16.88 11.53
C SER A 338 -17.13 17.18 12.97
N SER A 339 -16.52 18.18 13.61
CA SER A 339 -16.98 18.59 14.95
C SER A 339 -18.41 19.18 14.86
N ASN A 340 -19.23 18.93 15.88
CA ASN A 340 -20.55 19.54 16.03
C ASN A 340 -20.39 21.07 16.04
N GLY A 341 -20.71 21.73 14.91
CA GLY A 341 -20.44 23.15 14.68
C GLY A 341 -19.80 23.47 13.31
N GLY A 342 -19.55 22.47 12.47
CA GLY A 342 -19.09 22.68 11.08
C GLY A 342 -17.59 22.95 10.94
N VAL A 343 -16.82 22.86 12.02
CA VAL A 343 -15.35 22.96 11.98
C VAL A 343 -14.78 21.55 11.76
N SER A 344 -14.14 21.32 10.61
CA SER A 344 -13.42 20.07 10.33
C SER A 344 -12.28 19.87 11.34
N HIS A 345 -12.07 18.65 11.85
CA HIS A 345 -10.88 18.37 12.65
C HIS A 345 -9.60 18.69 11.86
N PRO A 346 -8.57 19.27 12.52
CA PRO A 346 -7.34 19.62 11.83
C PRO A 346 -6.64 18.36 11.28
N ASN A 347 -6.32 18.40 9.99
CA ASN A 347 -5.53 17.36 9.34
C ASN A 347 -4.17 17.24 10.03
N GLY A 348 -3.68 16.01 10.15
CA GLY A 348 -2.35 15.73 10.68
C GLY A 348 -2.20 15.78 12.19
N THR A 349 -3.28 16.04 12.94
CA THR A 349 -3.27 16.01 14.43
C THR A 349 -4.28 15.01 15.00
N THR A 350 -5.41 14.81 14.33
CA THR A 350 -6.41 13.81 14.74
C THR A 350 -6.05 12.45 14.16
N ILE A 351 -6.14 11.40 14.98
CA ILE A 351 -5.97 10.01 14.55
C ILE A 351 -7.35 9.40 14.41
N PHE A 352 -7.60 8.80 13.25
CA PHE A 352 -8.76 7.97 13.02
C PHE A 352 -8.33 6.50 12.94
N VAL A 353 -9.05 5.61 13.60
CA VAL A 353 -8.87 4.15 13.51
C VAL A 353 -10.26 3.53 13.46
N GLU A 354 -10.48 2.67 12.47
CA GLU A 354 -11.68 1.85 12.36
C GLU A 354 -11.29 0.50 11.75
N GLY A 355 -12.14 -0.50 11.93
CA GLY A 355 -11.90 -1.81 11.33
C GLY A 355 -13.16 -2.65 11.33
N THR A 356 -13.07 -3.78 10.66
CA THR A 356 -14.10 -4.81 10.62
C THR A 356 -13.47 -6.16 10.93
N PRO A 357 -14.09 -6.96 11.83
CA PRO A 357 -13.65 -8.32 12.04
C PRO A 357 -14.08 -9.18 10.84
N PHE A 358 -13.32 -10.23 10.57
CA PHE A 358 -13.68 -11.29 9.64
C PHE A 358 -13.35 -12.66 10.25
N SER A 359 -13.98 -13.70 9.71
CA SER A 359 -13.77 -15.08 10.12
C SER A 359 -13.53 -15.92 8.87
N LEU A 360 -12.48 -16.76 8.90
CA LEU A 360 -12.16 -17.73 7.86
C LEU A 360 -12.13 -19.12 8.51
N PRO A 361 -13.20 -19.92 8.38
CA PRO A 361 -13.26 -21.23 9.01
C PRO A 361 -12.20 -22.17 8.42
N SER A 362 -11.63 -23.01 9.28
CA SER A 362 -10.79 -24.12 8.82
C SER A 362 -11.65 -25.13 8.07
N ARG A 363 -11.12 -25.70 6.98
CA ARG A 363 -11.74 -26.88 6.35
C ARG A 363 -11.90 -27.96 7.40
N THR A 364 -13.15 -28.36 7.63
CA THR A 364 -13.40 -29.62 8.31
C THR A 364 -12.98 -30.74 7.36
N GLU A 365 -12.14 -31.67 7.83
CA GLU A 365 -11.86 -32.88 7.05
C GLU A 365 -13.20 -33.61 6.87
N SER A 366 -13.78 -33.52 5.67
CA SER A 366 -14.91 -34.35 5.30
C SER A 366 -14.38 -35.79 5.24
N HIS A 367 -14.63 -36.56 6.30
CA HIS A 367 -14.50 -38.01 6.24
C HIS A 367 -15.47 -38.53 5.18
N SER A 368 -14.94 -38.89 4.02
CA SER A 368 -15.60 -39.72 3.02
C SER A 368 -14.87 -41.05 2.90
#